data_AF-A0A2U1LVV7-F1
#
_entry.id   AF-A0A2U1LVV7-F1
#
_cell.length_a   1.000
_cell.length_b   1.000
_cell.length_c   1.000
_cell.angle_alpha   90.00
_cell.angle_beta   90.00
_cell.angle_gamma   90.00
#
_symmetry.space_group_name_H-M   'P 1'
#
loop_
_entity.id
_entity.type
_entity.pdbx_description
1 polymer ?
#
loop_
_entity_poly.entity_id
_entity_poly.type
_entity_poly.pdbx_seq_one_letter_code
_entity_poly.pdbx_strand_id
1 'polypeptide(L)'
;MDNAEKNANVNVNVKAKRRVSVKDYIFDVAKGRMRIRMKVCLALGVVMLSIGIGVFVLYYVEGLGWVDSFYLSVLSVTTVGYGDKAFETLEGRLFASFWLLFSTLMVARAFLYLAEARIDKRHRRVANWVLQREITVKDMLDADMNNNGFLSKSEYIVFKLKEMGKIDERDILQILNQFSKLDSSNSGKITLRRLLASRSI
;
A
#
# COMPACT_ATOMS: atom_id res chain seq x y z
N MET A 1 -45.10 -40.68 8.92
CA MET A 1 -44.08 -39.84 9.59
C MET A 1 -43.10 -39.20 8.58
N ASP A 2 -43.49 -39.03 7.31
CA ASP A 2 -42.56 -38.67 6.23
C ASP A 2 -42.75 -37.21 5.73
N ASN A 3 -43.89 -36.57 6.04
CA ASN A 3 -44.24 -35.25 5.51
C ASN A 3 -43.77 -34.07 6.38
N ALA A 4 -43.52 -34.31 7.68
CA ALA A 4 -42.99 -33.28 8.59
C ALA A 4 -41.48 -33.06 8.38
N GLU A 5 -40.74 -34.14 8.11
CA GLU A 5 -39.31 -34.10 7.87
C GLU A 5 -39.00 -33.46 6.51
N LYS A 6 -39.79 -33.76 5.47
CA LYS A 6 -39.66 -33.14 4.15
C LYS A 6 -39.90 -31.63 4.18
N ASN A 7 -40.87 -31.17 4.96
CA ASN A 7 -41.17 -29.73 5.12
C ASN A 7 -40.12 -28.99 5.97
N ALA A 8 -39.49 -29.67 6.93
CA ALA A 8 -38.33 -29.14 7.65
C ALA A 8 -37.13 -29.00 6.70
N ASN A 9 -36.88 -29.99 5.84
CA ASN A 9 -35.74 -30.01 4.92
C ASN A 9 -35.87 -28.97 3.80
N VAL A 10 -37.10 -28.70 3.32
CA VAL A 10 -37.37 -27.60 2.37
C VAL A 10 -37.17 -26.24 3.04
N ASN A 11 -37.59 -26.04 4.29
CA ASN A 11 -37.40 -24.77 5.00
C ASN A 11 -35.92 -24.50 5.37
N VAL A 12 -35.14 -25.55 5.65
CA VAL A 12 -33.69 -25.44 5.89
C VAL A 12 -32.96 -25.03 4.60
N ASN A 13 -33.39 -25.54 3.43
CA ASN A 13 -32.74 -25.24 2.15
C ASN A 13 -33.13 -23.84 1.61
N VAL A 14 -34.33 -23.34 1.92
CA VAL A 14 -34.73 -21.97 1.55
C VAL A 14 -33.98 -20.90 2.35
N LYS A 15 -33.54 -21.21 3.59
CA LYS A 15 -32.73 -20.29 4.41
C LYS A 15 -31.27 -20.17 3.97
N ALA A 16 -30.79 -21.08 3.11
CA ALA A 16 -29.42 -21.08 2.59
C ALA A 16 -29.22 -20.14 1.38
N LYS A 17 -30.30 -19.60 0.79
CA LYS A 17 -30.20 -18.58 -0.27
C LYS A 17 -30.13 -17.17 0.33
N ARG A 18 -29.21 -16.98 1.28
CA ARG A 18 -28.82 -15.64 1.73
C ARG A 18 -28.15 -14.99 0.52
N ARG A 19 -28.89 -14.10 -0.15
CA ARG A 19 -28.40 -13.25 -1.24
C ARG A 19 -27.02 -12.76 -0.84
N VAL A 20 -25.98 -13.27 -1.50
CA VAL A 20 -24.64 -12.69 -1.43
C VAL A 20 -24.81 -11.31 -2.06
N SER A 21 -25.07 -10.34 -1.20
CA SER A 21 -25.39 -8.97 -1.57
C SER A 21 -24.10 -8.39 -2.14
N VAL A 22 -24.16 -7.86 -3.36
CA VAL A 22 -23.02 -7.19 -4.02
C VAL A 22 -22.43 -6.08 -3.13
N LYS A 23 -23.21 -5.56 -2.16
CA LYS A 23 -22.76 -4.64 -1.11
C LYS A 23 -21.63 -5.21 -0.24
N ASP A 24 -21.58 -6.52 0.01
CA ASP A 24 -20.54 -7.14 0.83
C ASP A 24 -19.18 -7.23 0.10
N TYR A 25 -19.19 -7.27 -1.24
CA TYR A 25 -17.96 -7.19 -2.04
C TYR A 25 -17.40 -5.77 -2.12
N ILE A 26 -18.29 -4.76 -2.10
CA ILE A 26 -17.90 -3.35 -2.11
C ILE A 26 -17.40 -2.94 -0.71
N PHE A 27 -17.90 -3.59 0.34
CA PHE A 27 -17.59 -3.28 1.73
C PHE A 27 -16.73 -4.34 2.45
N ASP A 28 -15.78 -4.99 1.77
CA ASP A 28 -14.71 -5.75 2.48
C ASP A 28 -13.63 -4.79 3.02
N VAL A 29 -14.12 -3.93 3.92
CA VAL A 29 -13.43 -2.89 4.64
C VAL A 29 -13.29 -3.31 6.09
N ALA A 30 -12.57 -4.39 6.29
CA ALA A 30 -12.02 -4.69 7.60
C ALA A 30 -10.54 -5.00 7.43
N LYS A 31 -9.73 -4.39 8.30
CA LYS A 31 -8.26 -4.49 8.40
C LYS A 31 -7.45 -3.86 7.26
N GLY A 32 -7.16 -2.56 7.40
CA GLY A 32 -6.01 -1.87 6.77
C GLY A 32 -6.04 -1.65 5.25
N ARG A 33 -6.82 -2.44 4.49
CA ARG A 33 -6.87 -2.43 3.02
C ARG A 33 -7.70 -1.29 2.40
N MET A 34 -8.67 -0.73 3.13
CA MET A 34 -9.58 0.25 2.55
C MET A 34 -8.96 1.63 2.43
N ARG A 35 -8.05 2.02 3.33
CA ARG A 35 -7.45 3.38 3.29
C ARG A 35 -6.73 3.63 1.96
N ILE A 36 -6.04 2.63 1.42
CA ILE A 36 -5.29 2.75 0.17
C ILE A 36 -6.22 2.72 -1.04
N ARG A 37 -7.15 1.75 -1.11
CA ARG A 37 -8.12 1.69 -2.22
C ARG A 37 -9.03 2.93 -2.25
N MET A 38 -9.47 3.40 -1.09
CA MET A 38 -10.28 4.61 -0.95
C MET A 38 -9.48 5.85 -1.34
N LYS A 39 -8.20 5.97 -0.96
CA LYS A 39 -7.31 7.05 -1.43
C LYS A 39 -7.16 7.06 -2.95
N VAL A 40 -6.99 5.89 -3.58
CA VAL A 40 -6.89 5.78 -5.05
C VAL A 40 -8.22 6.11 -5.73
N CYS A 41 -9.35 5.60 -5.23
CA CYS A 41 -10.67 5.96 -5.74
C CYS A 41 -10.98 7.45 -5.57
N LEU A 42 -10.62 8.04 -4.43
CA LEU A 42 -10.72 9.48 -4.18
C LEU A 42 -9.87 10.25 -5.20
N ALA A 43 -8.62 9.83 -5.41
CA ALA A 43 -7.73 10.49 -6.35
C ALA A 43 -8.23 10.42 -7.80
N LEU A 44 -8.72 9.25 -8.24
CA LEU A 44 -9.38 9.09 -9.54
C LEU A 44 -10.65 9.94 -9.64
N GLY A 45 -11.43 10.02 -8.57
CA GLY A 45 -12.61 10.89 -8.49
C GLY A 45 -12.25 12.37 -8.64
N VAL A 46 -11.15 12.82 -8.02
CA VAL A 46 -10.66 14.20 -8.14
C VAL A 46 -10.22 14.50 -9.58
N VAL A 47 -9.55 13.57 -10.26
CA VAL A 47 -9.16 13.75 -11.68
C VAL A 47 -10.39 13.81 -12.59
N MET A 48 -11.42 12.98 -12.33
CA MET A 48 -12.67 13.06 -13.09
C MET A 48 -13.41 14.37 -12.84
N LEU A 49 -13.40 14.87 -11.60
CA LEU A 49 -13.97 16.16 -11.26
C LEU A 49 -13.23 17.31 -11.96
N SER A 50 -11.90 17.28 -12.01
CA SER A 50 -11.12 18.33 -12.68
C SER A 50 -11.39 18.38 -14.19
N ILE A 51 -11.54 17.21 -14.83
CA ILE A 51 -11.96 17.12 -16.23
C ILE A 51 -13.35 17.72 -16.41
N GLY A 52 -14.31 17.36 -15.55
CA GLY A 52 -15.68 17.89 -15.60
C GLY A 52 -15.74 19.42 -15.48
N ILE A 53 -14.93 20.01 -14.59
CA ILE A 53 -14.80 21.47 -14.47
C ILE A 53 -14.26 22.07 -15.78
N GLY A 54 -13.24 21.46 -16.38
CA GLY A 54 -12.70 21.89 -17.67
C GLY A 54 -13.74 21.85 -18.79
N VAL A 55 -14.54 20.78 -18.87
CA VAL A 55 -15.63 20.67 -19.86
C VAL A 55 -16.67 21.75 -19.65
N PHE A 56 -17.07 22.00 -18.40
CA PHE A 56 -18.07 23.02 -18.08
C PHE A 56 -17.61 24.41 -18.51
N VAL A 57 -16.36 24.77 -18.21
CA VAL A 57 -15.81 26.08 -18.59
C VAL A 57 -15.64 26.19 -20.10
N LEU A 58 -15.15 25.17 -20.79
CA LEU A 58 -15.03 25.17 -22.25
C LEU A 58 -16.39 25.29 -22.94
N TYR A 59 -17.40 24.59 -22.44
CA TYR A 59 -18.75 24.66 -22.97
C TYR A 59 -19.36 26.06 -22.79
N TYR A 60 -19.18 26.68 -21.63
CA TYR A 60 -19.83 27.95 -21.30
C TYR A 60 -19.07 29.19 -21.82
N VAL A 61 -17.74 29.18 -21.78
CA VAL A 61 -16.89 30.32 -22.14
C VAL A 61 -16.53 30.30 -23.62
N GLU A 62 -16.14 29.14 -24.16
CA GLU A 62 -15.73 29.01 -25.57
C GLU A 62 -16.90 28.61 -26.48
N GLY A 63 -18.05 28.22 -25.92
CA GLY A 63 -19.22 27.79 -26.71
C GLY A 63 -19.00 26.50 -27.51
N LEU A 64 -17.95 25.73 -27.17
CA LEU A 64 -17.59 24.49 -27.84
C LEU A 64 -18.68 23.43 -27.65
N GLY A 65 -18.87 22.56 -28.64
CA GLY A 65 -19.77 21.40 -28.48
C GLY A 65 -19.36 20.52 -27.29
N TRP A 66 -20.32 19.78 -26.71
CA TRP A 66 -20.09 18.91 -25.55
C TRP A 66 -18.93 17.91 -25.75
N VAL A 67 -18.88 17.29 -26.93
CA VAL A 67 -17.84 16.30 -27.27
C VAL A 67 -16.47 16.98 -27.40
N ASP A 68 -16.43 18.15 -28.01
CA ASP A 68 -15.21 18.92 -28.25
C ASP A 68 -14.62 19.47 -26.95
N SER A 69 -15.49 19.97 -26.07
CA SER A 69 -15.14 20.42 -24.72
C SER A 69 -14.58 19.27 -23.88
N PHE A 70 -15.19 18.08 -23.96
CA PHE A 70 -14.67 16.89 -23.29
C PHE A 70 -13.32 16.46 -23.83
N TYR A 71 -13.19 16.39 -25.16
CA TYR A 71 -11.95 16.02 -25.82
C TYR A 71 -10.79 16.96 -25.46
N LEU A 72 -11.00 18.27 -25.56
CA LEU A 72 -9.98 19.27 -25.23
C LEU A 72 -9.64 19.26 -23.73
N SER A 73 -10.62 19.12 -22.84
CA SER A 73 -10.38 19.02 -21.39
C SER A 73 -9.54 17.79 -21.03
N VAL A 74 -9.90 16.61 -21.56
CA VAL A 74 -9.15 15.38 -21.32
C VAL A 74 -7.73 15.49 -21.86
N LEU A 75 -7.54 15.96 -23.09
CA LEU A 75 -6.20 16.13 -23.69
C LEU A 75 -5.31 17.08 -22.91
N SER A 76 -5.88 18.14 -22.37
CA SER A 76 -5.16 19.15 -21.60
C SER A 76 -4.77 18.60 -20.21
N VAL A 77 -5.70 17.94 -19.49
CA VAL A 77 -5.43 17.34 -18.17
C VAL A 77 -4.47 16.15 -18.25
N THR A 78 -4.56 15.35 -19.32
CA THR A 78 -3.65 14.23 -19.58
C THR A 78 -2.32 14.65 -20.19
N THR A 79 -2.13 15.95 -20.44
CA THR A 79 -0.90 16.53 -21.01
C THR A 79 -0.51 15.97 -22.38
N VAL A 80 -1.47 15.39 -23.12
CA VAL A 80 -1.24 14.90 -24.49
C VAL A 80 -1.19 16.10 -25.46
N GLY A 81 -2.15 17.02 -25.33
CA GLY A 81 -2.11 18.34 -25.96
C GLY A 81 -1.80 18.35 -27.47
N TYR A 82 -2.60 17.67 -28.29
CA TYR A 82 -2.39 17.64 -29.75
C TYR A 82 -2.41 19.03 -30.42
N GLY A 83 -3.09 20.01 -29.81
CA GLY A 83 -3.12 21.40 -30.28
C GLY A 83 -4.02 21.63 -31.51
N ASP A 84 -4.86 20.66 -31.85
CA ASP A 84 -5.89 20.75 -32.89
C ASP A 84 -7.06 21.65 -32.47
N LYS A 85 -7.36 21.68 -31.17
CA LYS A 85 -8.30 22.61 -30.54
C LYS A 85 -7.60 23.32 -29.39
N ALA A 86 -7.91 24.59 -29.19
CA ALA A 86 -7.30 25.42 -28.16
C ALA A 86 -8.32 26.41 -27.58
N PHE A 87 -7.96 27.03 -26.46
CA PHE A 87 -8.74 28.12 -25.86
C PHE A 87 -8.58 29.36 -26.75
N GLU A 88 -9.66 29.79 -27.41
CA GLU A 88 -9.61 30.93 -28.33
C GLU A 88 -9.86 32.25 -27.60
N THR A 89 -10.70 32.24 -26.56
CA THR A 89 -11.05 33.43 -25.79
C THR A 89 -9.95 33.86 -24.81
N LEU A 90 -9.85 35.17 -24.56
CA LEU A 90 -8.89 35.72 -23.61
C LEU A 90 -9.16 35.21 -22.17
N GLU A 91 -10.43 35.17 -21.78
CA GLU A 91 -10.87 34.71 -20.46
C GLU A 91 -10.62 33.20 -20.28
N GLY A 92 -10.91 32.40 -21.30
CA GLY A 92 -10.66 30.96 -21.33
C GLY A 92 -9.18 30.63 -21.19
N ARG A 93 -8.29 31.37 -21.86
CA ARG A 93 -6.82 31.18 -21.75
C ARG A 93 -6.29 31.51 -20.35
N LEU A 94 -6.78 32.59 -19.74
CA LEU A 94 -6.36 32.97 -18.39
C LEU A 94 -6.79 31.90 -17.38
N PHE A 95 -8.04 31.44 -17.47
CA PHE A 95 -8.55 30.34 -16.66
C PHE A 95 -7.76 29.04 -16.90
N ALA A 96 -7.54 28.67 -18.17
CA ALA A 96 -6.82 27.47 -18.56
C ALA A 96 -5.41 27.42 -17.96
N SER A 97 -4.72 28.56 -17.90
CA SER A 97 -3.37 28.63 -17.33
C SER A 97 -3.35 28.20 -15.86
N PHE A 98 -4.26 28.73 -15.04
CA PHE A 98 -4.36 28.34 -13.63
C PHE A 98 -4.94 26.94 -13.44
N TRP A 99 -5.96 26.59 -14.22
CA TRP A 99 -6.65 25.32 -14.14
C TRP A 99 -5.73 24.16 -14.54
N LEU A 100 -4.90 24.32 -15.57
CA LEU A 100 -3.95 23.30 -16.01
C LEU A 100 -2.88 23.05 -14.95
N LEU A 101 -2.30 24.11 -14.39
CA LEU A 101 -1.34 23.99 -13.29
C LEU A 101 -1.93 23.19 -12.11
N PHE A 102 -3.14 23.53 -11.69
CA PHE A 102 -3.81 22.82 -10.60
C PHE A 102 -4.13 21.36 -10.97
N SER A 103 -4.64 21.14 -12.19
CA SER A 103 -5.00 19.80 -12.68
C SER A 103 -3.79 18.87 -12.75
N THR A 104 -2.65 19.35 -13.26
CA THR A 104 -1.41 18.57 -13.32
C THR A 104 -0.91 18.20 -11.93
N LEU A 105 -0.98 19.11 -10.95
CA LEU A 105 -0.62 18.80 -9.56
C LEU A 105 -1.54 17.73 -8.96
N MET A 106 -2.85 17.80 -9.21
CA MET A 106 -3.80 16.78 -8.73
C MET A 106 -3.53 15.42 -9.37
N VAL A 107 -3.30 15.37 -10.69
CA VAL A 107 -2.95 14.14 -11.41
C VAL A 107 -1.63 13.55 -10.89
N ALA A 108 -0.61 14.39 -10.67
CA ALA A 108 0.67 13.94 -10.10
C ALA A 108 0.49 13.32 -8.71
N ARG A 109 -0.32 13.93 -7.84
CA ARG A 109 -0.65 13.37 -6.51
C ARG A 109 -1.43 12.06 -6.63
N ALA A 110 -2.36 11.96 -7.57
CA ALA A 110 -3.08 10.73 -7.83
C ALA A 110 -2.14 9.59 -8.24
N PHE A 111 -1.14 9.89 -9.08
CA PHE A 111 -0.13 8.92 -9.49
C PHE A 111 0.76 8.48 -8.32
N LEU A 112 1.20 9.42 -7.47
CA LEU A 112 1.94 9.08 -6.24
C LEU A 112 1.16 8.12 -5.34
N TYR A 113 -0.12 8.38 -5.09
CA TYR A 113 -0.95 7.47 -4.30
C TYR A 113 -1.11 6.09 -4.95
N LEU A 114 -1.20 6.04 -6.28
CA LEU A 114 -1.24 4.77 -7.00
C LEU A 114 0.09 4.00 -6.89
N ALA A 115 1.22 4.72 -6.98
CA ALA A 115 2.54 4.16 -6.81
C ALA A 115 2.73 3.60 -5.38
N GLU A 116 2.39 4.37 -4.35
CA GLU A 116 2.37 3.93 -2.95
C GLU A 116 1.50 2.67 -2.79
N ALA A 117 0.30 2.66 -3.37
CA ALA A 117 -0.60 1.51 -3.33
C ALA A 117 0.00 0.24 -3.98
N ARG A 118 0.78 0.40 -5.06
CA ARG A 118 1.47 -0.70 -5.75
C ARG A 118 2.65 -1.19 -4.93
N ILE A 119 3.42 -0.26 -4.37
CA ILE A 119 4.59 -0.51 -3.52
C ILE A 119 4.16 -1.28 -2.26
N ASP A 120 3.10 -0.85 -1.59
CA ASP A 120 2.53 -1.52 -0.41
C ASP A 120 2.10 -2.97 -0.68
N LYS A 121 1.50 -3.22 -1.85
CA LYS A 121 1.16 -4.59 -2.26
C LYS A 121 2.40 -5.44 -2.53
N ARG A 122 3.50 -4.84 -2.98
CA ARG A 122 4.76 -5.55 -3.22
C ARG A 122 5.46 -5.86 -1.89
N HIS A 123 5.58 -4.89 -0.98
CA HIS A 123 6.18 -5.10 0.34
C HIS A 123 5.52 -6.24 1.11
N ARG A 124 4.18 -6.34 1.08
CA ARG A 124 3.47 -7.43 1.75
C ARG A 124 3.68 -8.79 1.08
N ARG A 125 3.79 -8.84 -0.25
CA ARG A 125 4.07 -10.10 -0.95
C ARG A 125 5.49 -10.61 -0.67
N VAL A 126 6.46 -9.70 -0.64
CA VAL A 126 7.85 -10.03 -0.28
C VAL A 126 7.90 -10.50 1.18
N ALA A 127 7.29 -9.77 2.11
CA ALA A 127 7.21 -10.17 3.52
C ALA A 127 6.60 -11.57 3.72
N ASN A 128 5.46 -11.85 3.08
CA ASN A 128 4.81 -13.16 3.20
C ASN A 128 5.61 -14.28 2.52
N TRP A 129 6.24 -14.00 1.37
CA TRP A 129 7.11 -14.95 0.68
C TRP A 129 8.33 -15.30 1.53
N VAL A 130 8.96 -14.31 2.15
CA VAL A 130 10.08 -14.51 3.09
C VAL A 130 9.64 -15.36 4.28
N LEU A 131 8.45 -15.12 4.85
CA LEU A 131 7.96 -15.89 6.01
C LEU A 131 7.62 -17.35 5.68
N GLN A 132 7.12 -17.62 4.48
CA GLN A 132 6.71 -18.97 4.06
C GLN A 132 7.85 -19.81 3.47
N ARG A 133 8.99 -19.20 3.12
CA ARG A 133 10.15 -19.90 2.58
C ARG A 133 10.86 -20.73 3.65
N GLU A 134 11.05 -22.01 3.35
CA GLU A 134 11.87 -22.95 4.13
C GLU A 134 13.33 -22.49 4.17
N ILE A 135 14.01 -22.71 5.30
CA ILE A 135 15.40 -22.31 5.52
C ILE A 135 16.31 -23.31 4.80
N THR A 136 17.23 -22.83 3.96
CA THR A 136 18.25 -23.67 3.33
C THR A 136 19.49 -23.77 4.21
N VAL A 137 20.33 -24.79 4.02
CA VAL A 137 21.60 -24.95 4.75
C VAL A 137 22.51 -23.72 4.64
N LYS A 138 22.54 -23.06 3.47
CA LYS A 138 23.28 -21.80 3.27
C LYS A 138 22.70 -20.65 4.11
N ASP A 139 21.37 -20.54 4.13
CA ASP A 139 20.67 -19.54 4.96
C ASP A 139 20.94 -19.78 6.46
N MET A 140 21.09 -21.04 6.84
CA MET A 140 21.40 -21.43 8.21
C MET A 140 22.83 -21.06 8.60
N LEU A 141 23.79 -21.23 7.70
CA LEU A 141 25.18 -20.78 7.87
C LEU A 141 25.28 -19.25 7.99
N ASP A 142 24.51 -18.52 7.17
CA ASP A 142 24.51 -17.04 7.20
C ASP A 142 23.78 -16.47 8.44
N ALA A 143 22.84 -17.23 9.01
CA ALA A 143 22.08 -16.83 10.19
C ALA A 143 22.75 -17.24 11.51
N ASP A 144 23.67 -18.20 11.48
CA ASP A 144 24.42 -18.68 12.64
C ASP A 144 25.50 -17.66 13.05
N MET A 145 25.11 -16.69 13.87
CA MET A 145 25.99 -15.61 14.31
C MET A 145 27.03 -16.06 15.35
N ASN A 146 26.80 -17.19 16.04
CA ASN A 146 27.68 -17.68 17.10
C ASN A 146 28.48 -18.93 16.68
N ASN A 147 28.29 -19.40 15.45
CA ASN A 147 28.98 -20.54 14.82
C ASN A 147 28.91 -21.81 15.67
N ASN A 148 27.78 -22.02 16.36
CA ASN A 148 27.58 -23.18 17.23
C ASN A 148 26.99 -24.38 16.46
N GLY A 149 26.65 -24.22 15.18
CA GLY A 149 26.06 -25.25 14.33
C GLY A 149 24.55 -25.45 14.51
N PHE A 150 23.89 -24.61 15.32
CA PHE A 150 22.47 -24.64 15.64
C PHE A 150 21.84 -23.26 15.47
N LEU A 151 20.68 -23.21 14.81
CA LEU A 151 19.94 -21.97 14.66
C LEU A 151 19.00 -21.75 15.86
N SER A 152 19.28 -20.75 16.70
CA SER A 152 18.40 -20.39 17.80
C SER A 152 17.14 -19.64 17.32
N LYS A 153 16.09 -19.63 18.14
CA LYS A 153 14.84 -18.87 17.84
C LYS A 153 15.12 -17.38 17.61
N SER A 154 16.04 -16.80 18.39
CA SER A 154 16.45 -15.39 18.25
C SER A 154 17.18 -15.12 16.94
N GLU A 155 18.10 -15.98 16.54
CA GLU A 155 18.84 -15.86 15.27
C GLU A 155 17.90 -16.02 14.07
N TYR A 156 16.96 -16.97 14.14
CA TYR A 156 15.93 -17.13 13.13
C TYR A 156 15.05 -15.88 12.96
N ILE A 157 14.66 -15.25 14.07
CA ILE A 157 13.86 -14.01 14.04
C ILE A 157 14.67 -12.87 13.41
N VAL A 158 15.92 -12.68 13.82
CA VAL A 158 16.80 -11.63 13.25
C VAL A 158 17.05 -11.86 11.77
N PHE A 159 17.31 -13.11 11.36
CA PHE A 159 17.47 -13.49 9.96
C PHE A 159 16.21 -13.18 9.13
N LYS A 160 15.02 -13.60 9.58
CA LYS A 160 13.77 -13.30 8.87
C LYS A 160 13.48 -11.80 8.84
N LEU A 161 13.82 -11.04 9.88
CA LEU A 161 13.68 -9.57 9.89
C LEU A 161 14.65 -8.89 8.92
N LYS A 162 15.88 -9.41 8.79
CA LYS A 162 16.88 -8.97 7.81
C LYS A 162 16.41 -9.25 6.37
N GLU A 163 15.96 -10.47 6.07
CA GLU A 163 15.42 -10.81 4.74
C GLU A 163 14.17 -10.01 4.38
N MET A 164 13.34 -9.65 5.36
CA MET A 164 12.18 -8.78 5.16
C MET A 164 12.56 -7.31 4.88
N GLY A 165 13.85 -6.94 4.98
CA GLY A 165 14.35 -5.58 4.86
C GLY A 165 13.86 -4.66 5.98
N LYS A 166 13.50 -5.21 7.15
CA LYS A 166 13.08 -4.43 8.31
C LYS A 166 14.25 -3.94 9.15
N ILE A 167 15.38 -4.63 9.07
CA ILE A 167 16.60 -4.34 9.81
C ILE A 167 17.76 -4.49 8.83
N ASP A 168 18.60 -3.47 8.71
CA ASP A 168 19.82 -3.53 7.91
C ASP A 168 20.95 -4.21 8.70
N GLU A 169 21.93 -4.78 7.98
CA GLU A 169 23.11 -5.40 8.60
C GLU A 169 23.91 -4.40 9.46
N ARG A 170 23.91 -3.13 9.07
CA ARG A 170 24.52 -2.03 9.83
C ARG A 170 23.87 -1.85 11.21
N ASP A 171 22.55 -1.95 11.28
CA ASP A 171 21.82 -1.81 12.54
C ASP A 171 22.12 -2.99 13.46
N ILE A 172 22.19 -4.21 12.89
CA ILE A 172 22.58 -5.42 13.63
C ILE A 172 23.99 -5.26 14.20
N LEU A 173 24.96 -4.80 13.39
CA LEU A 173 26.34 -4.58 13.84
C LEU A 173 26.44 -3.52 14.93
N GLN A 174 25.65 -2.44 14.85
CA GLN A 174 25.61 -1.42 15.91
C GLN A 174 25.08 -1.99 17.22
N ILE A 175 24.00 -2.76 17.17
CA ILE A 175 23.42 -3.41 18.35
C ILE A 175 24.41 -4.43 18.93
N LEU A 176 25.06 -5.22 18.10
CA LEU A 176 26.09 -6.17 18.51
C LEU A 176 27.30 -5.47 19.16
N ASN A 177 27.73 -4.32 18.63
CA ASN A 177 28.82 -3.53 19.20
C ASN A 177 28.42 -2.89 20.54
N GLN A 178 27.16 -2.50 20.72
CA GLN A 178 26.67 -2.09 22.04
C GLN A 178 26.63 -3.27 23.02
N PHE A 179 26.21 -4.44 22.54
CA PHE A 179 26.17 -5.66 23.34
C PHE A 179 27.56 -6.12 23.76
N SER A 180 28.56 -6.09 22.87
CA SER A 180 29.95 -6.49 23.19
C SER A 180 30.59 -5.60 24.26
N LYS A 181 30.23 -4.30 24.30
CA LYS A 181 30.65 -3.40 25.38
C LYS A 181 30.09 -3.82 26.75
N LEU A 182 28.86 -4.34 26.78
CA LEU A 182 28.20 -4.83 28.00
C LEU A 182 28.67 -6.24 28.38
N ASP A 183 28.98 -7.07 27.39
CA ASP A 183 29.45 -8.45 27.56
C ASP A 183 30.97 -8.56 27.42
N SER A 184 31.71 -7.94 28.33
CA SER A 184 33.19 -8.02 28.37
C SER A 184 33.74 -9.44 28.57
N SER A 185 32.88 -10.43 28.87
CA SER A 185 33.30 -11.85 28.97
C SER A 185 33.08 -12.63 27.68
N ASN A 186 32.55 -12.00 26.62
CA ASN A 186 32.21 -12.64 25.34
C ASN A 186 31.39 -13.93 25.54
N SER A 187 30.51 -13.91 26.53
CA SER A 187 29.75 -15.08 26.99
C SER A 187 28.48 -15.30 26.17
N GLY A 188 28.10 -14.31 25.35
CA GLY A 188 26.83 -14.26 24.62
C GLY A 188 25.62 -14.07 25.55
N LYS A 189 25.82 -13.86 26.86
CA LYS A 189 24.77 -13.83 27.88
C LYS A 189 25.04 -12.76 28.93
N ILE A 190 24.20 -11.73 28.97
CA ILE A 190 24.26 -10.74 30.03
C ILE A 190 23.37 -11.21 31.19
N THR A 191 23.98 -11.57 32.31
CA THR A 191 23.24 -12.00 33.51
C THR A 191 22.72 -10.77 34.27
N LEU A 192 21.47 -10.83 34.76
CA LEU A 192 20.83 -9.73 35.52
C LEU A 192 21.69 -9.21 36.69
N ARG A 193 22.38 -10.12 37.39
CA ARG A 193 23.31 -9.79 38.49
C ARG A 193 24.45 -8.87 38.03
N ARG A 194 24.95 -9.04 36.80
CA ARG A 194 26.03 -8.24 36.22
C ARG A 194 25.56 -6.86 35.78
N LEU A 195 24.34 -6.77 35.22
CA LEU A 195 23.71 -5.50 34.85
C LEU A 195 23.39 -4.62 36.08
N LEU A 196 22.99 -5.25 37.19
CA LEU A 196 22.77 -4.52 38.45
C LEU A 196 24.09 -4.05 39.06
N ALA A 197 25.15 -4.86 39.00
CA ALA A 197 26.48 -4.49 39.50
C ALA A 197 27.15 -3.36 38.69
N SER A 198 26.89 -3.24 37.38
CA SER A 198 27.45 -2.15 36.56
C SER A 198 26.70 -0.82 36.69
N ARG A 199 25.52 -0.80 37.33
CA ARG A 199 24.68 0.40 37.57
C ARG A 199 24.80 0.95 38.99
N SER A 200 25.46 0.23 39.89
CA SER A 200 25.66 0.62 41.29
C SER A 200 27.05 1.23 41.56
N ILE A 201 27.72 1.71 40.51
CA ILE A 201 28.96 2.49 40.57
C ILE A 201 28.67 3.85 39.93
#